data_AF-A0A8L0DJP7-F1
#
_entry.id   AF-A0A8L0DJP7-F1
#
_cell.length_a   1.000
_cell.length_b   1.000
_cell.length_c   1.000
_cell.angle_alpha   90.00
_cell.angle_beta   90.00
_cell.angle_gamma   90.00
#
_symmetry.space_group_name_H-M   'P 1'
#
loop_
_entity.id
_entity.type
_entity.pdbx_description
1 polymer ?
#
loop_
_entity_poly.entity_id
_entity_poly.type
_entity_poly.pdbx_seq_one_letter_code
_entity_poly.pdbx_strand_id
1 'polypeptide(L)'
;MNSIVTTCPKVSLSNGLQIPILGLGTSHDGGYSHDAMLYALRECGVRHIDTAKRYGCEEQLSIAVQESGVPRQDLWLTTKLWPGEYGYTASKKACRDSCSRLGVEYLETTSTTR
;
A
#
# COMPACT_ATOMS: atom_id res chain seq x y z
N MET A 1 20.43 -22.04 -12.65
CA MET A 1 19.69 -22.26 -11.39
C MET A 1 18.29 -21.70 -11.62
N ASN A 2 17.28 -22.56 -11.74
CA ASN A 2 15.89 -22.08 -11.82
C ASN A 2 15.52 -21.55 -10.44
N SER A 3 15.51 -20.24 -10.28
CA SER A 3 14.97 -19.62 -9.07
C SER A 3 13.50 -19.98 -9.01
N ILE A 4 13.09 -20.73 -7.98
CA ILE A 4 11.68 -20.97 -7.73
C ILE A 4 11.11 -19.61 -7.30
N VAL A 5 10.45 -18.92 -8.24
CA VAL A 5 9.73 -17.69 -7.95
C VAL A 5 8.48 -18.09 -7.17
N THR A 6 8.59 -18.13 -5.85
CA THR A 6 7.47 -18.41 -4.97
C THR A 6 6.54 -17.19 -4.96
N THR A 7 5.44 -17.27 -5.71
CA THR A 7 4.42 -16.23 -5.72
C THR A 7 3.57 -16.32 -4.44
N CYS A 8 3.34 -15.19 -3.76
CA CYS A 8 2.46 -15.12 -2.60
C CYS A 8 1.02 -15.56 -2.97
N PRO A 9 0.40 -16.51 -2.23
CA PRO A 9 -0.99 -16.88 -2.44
C PRO A 9 -1.93 -15.67 -2.30
N LYS A 10 -3.06 -15.71 -3.01
CA LYS A 10 -4.08 -14.67 -2.95
C LYS A 10 -5.41 -15.25 -2.48
N VAL A 11 -6.23 -14.40 -1.85
CA VAL A 11 -7.59 -14.74 -1.42
C VAL A 11 -8.58 -13.83 -2.15
N SER A 12 -9.70 -14.41 -2.58
CA SER A 12 -10.78 -13.66 -3.21
C SER A 12 -11.56 -12.86 -2.17
N LEU A 13 -11.73 -11.57 -2.42
CA LEU A 13 -12.63 -10.70 -1.68
C LEU A 13 -14.06 -10.81 -2.22
N SER A 14 -15.03 -10.33 -1.45
CA SER A 14 -16.45 -10.35 -1.83
C SER A 14 -16.78 -9.57 -3.10
N ASN A 15 -15.93 -8.62 -3.50
CA ASN A 15 -16.04 -7.86 -4.74
C ASN A 15 -15.29 -8.50 -5.92
N GLY A 16 -14.77 -9.73 -5.78
CA GLY A 16 -14.07 -10.47 -6.82
C GLY A 16 -12.60 -10.12 -7.02
N LEU A 17 -12.07 -9.09 -6.32
CA LEU A 17 -10.65 -8.78 -6.33
C LEU A 17 -9.85 -9.84 -5.55
N GLN A 18 -8.57 -10.03 -5.91
CA GLN A 18 -7.68 -10.98 -5.27
C GLN A 18 -6.59 -10.27 -4.47
N ILE A 19 -6.63 -10.39 -3.14
CA ILE A 19 -5.65 -9.77 -2.24
C ILE A 19 -4.52 -10.75 -1.89
N PRO A 20 -3.23 -10.36 -1.93
CA PRO A 20 -2.14 -11.19 -1.42
C PRO A 20 -2.27 -11.42 0.09
N ILE A 21 -2.09 -12.67 0.53
CA ILE A 21 -2.26 -13.04 1.95
C ILE A 21 -1.19 -12.43 2.87
N LEU A 22 0.00 -12.15 2.32
CA LEU A 22 1.09 -11.52 3.03
C LEU A 22 1.18 -10.05 2.59
N GLY A 23 1.03 -9.15 3.55
CA GLY A 23 1.23 -7.72 3.37
C GLY A 23 2.32 -7.18 4.29
N LEU A 24 3.04 -6.16 3.82
CA LEU A 24 3.99 -5.38 4.63
C LEU A 24 3.31 -4.12 5.14
N GLY A 25 3.14 -4.04 6.46
CA GLY A 25 2.60 -2.87 7.13
C GLY A 25 3.67 -1.81 7.39
N THR A 26 3.27 -0.55 7.25
CA THR A 26 4.00 0.62 7.76
C THR A 26 3.34 1.12 9.04
N SER A 27 4.03 1.95 9.81
CA SER A 27 3.48 2.59 11.01
C SER A 27 4.15 3.94 11.28
N HIS A 28 3.57 4.69 12.22
CA HIS A 28 4.16 5.88 12.85
C HIS A 28 5.46 5.56 13.62
N ASP A 29 6.15 6.60 14.09
CA ASP A 29 7.28 6.54 15.02
C ASP A 29 8.38 5.53 14.63
N GLY A 30 8.90 5.65 13.41
CA GLY A 30 9.96 4.76 12.91
C GLY A 30 9.45 3.48 12.26
N GLY A 31 8.13 3.29 12.15
CA GLY A 31 7.50 2.19 11.43
C GLY A 31 7.62 2.26 9.89
N TYR A 32 8.49 3.12 9.36
CA TYR A 32 8.84 3.18 7.95
C TYR A 32 10.36 3.25 7.79
N SER A 33 10.89 2.39 6.92
CA SER A 33 12.27 2.44 6.44
C SER A 33 12.26 2.30 4.91
N HIS A 34 12.90 3.24 4.24
CA HIS A 34 12.94 3.29 2.79
C HIS A 34 13.68 2.07 2.21
N ASP A 35 14.87 1.77 2.73
CA ASP A 35 15.70 0.64 2.30
C ASP A 35 14.99 -0.70 2.53
N ALA A 36 14.32 -0.85 3.68
CA ALA A 36 13.57 -2.06 3.99
C ALA A 36 12.39 -2.26 3.01
N MET A 37 11.69 -1.18 2.67
CA MET A 37 10.59 -1.23 1.69
C MET A 37 11.11 -1.58 0.29
N LEU A 38 12.20 -0.97 -0.15
CA LEU A 38 12.83 -1.30 -1.44
C LEU A 38 13.29 -2.74 -1.51
N TYR A 39 13.96 -3.23 -0.46
CA TYR A 39 14.40 -4.61 -0.37
C TYR A 39 13.21 -5.58 -0.41
N ALA A 40 12.14 -5.28 0.34
CA ALA A 40 10.93 -6.09 0.34
C ALA A 40 10.27 -6.18 -1.04
N LEU A 41 10.22 -5.06 -1.78
CA LEU A 41 9.62 -5.01 -3.11
C LEU A 41 10.45 -5.73 -4.18
N ARG A 42 11.78 -5.55 -4.17
CA ARG A 42 12.70 -6.09 -5.18
C ARG A 42 13.10 -7.53 -4.90
N GLU A 43 13.59 -7.80 -3.69
CA GLU A 43 14.26 -9.06 -3.36
C GLU A 43 13.31 -10.07 -2.72
N CYS A 44 12.40 -9.61 -1.86
CA CYS A 44 11.46 -10.51 -1.17
C CYS A 44 10.17 -10.79 -1.97
N GLY A 45 9.91 -10.05 -3.05
CA GLY A 45 8.71 -10.22 -3.86
C GLY A 45 7.41 -9.78 -3.18
N VAL A 46 7.46 -8.86 -2.20
CA VAL A 46 6.26 -8.31 -1.56
C VAL A 46 5.43 -7.53 -2.58
N ARG A 47 4.13 -7.78 -2.59
CA ARG A 47 3.16 -7.13 -3.50
C ARG A 47 1.96 -6.53 -2.80
N HIS A 48 1.84 -6.66 -1.49
CA HIS A 48 0.78 -6.02 -0.71
C HIS A 48 1.42 -5.11 0.34
N ILE A 49 1.11 -3.82 0.28
CA ILE A 49 1.61 -2.81 1.20
C ILE A 49 0.43 -2.19 1.93
N ASP A 50 0.52 -2.16 3.24
CA ASP A 50 -0.47 -1.55 4.12
C ASP A 50 0.10 -0.30 4.80
N THR A 51 -0.57 0.83 4.62
CA THR A 51 -0.23 2.09 5.28
C THR A 51 -1.48 2.75 5.84
N ALA A 52 -1.33 3.96 6.37
CA ALA A 52 -2.43 4.82 6.78
C ALA A 52 -2.00 6.27 6.63
N LYS A 53 -2.94 7.15 6.28
CA LYS A 53 -2.67 8.59 6.17
C LYS A 53 -1.97 9.14 7.42
N ARG A 54 -2.42 8.72 8.61
CA ARG A 54 -1.89 9.20 9.89
C ARG A 54 -0.41 8.85 10.11
N TYR A 55 0.12 7.82 9.44
CA TYR A 55 1.51 7.42 9.60
C TYR A 55 2.48 8.41 8.96
N GLY A 56 2.00 9.27 8.05
CA GLY A 56 2.79 10.37 7.49
C GLY A 56 3.92 9.92 6.56
N CYS A 57 3.89 8.67 6.07
CA CYS A 57 4.92 8.10 5.22
C CYS A 57 4.48 7.85 3.76
N GLU A 58 3.30 8.34 3.35
CA GLU A 58 2.73 8.07 2.02
C GLU A 58 3.61 8.64 0.88
N GLU A 59 4.22 9.81 1.07
CA GLU A 59 5.11 10.42 0.07
C GLU A 59 6.43 9.65 -0.08
N GLN A 60 7.04 9.25 1.04
CA GLN A 60 8.25 8.43 1.04
C GLN A 60 7.99 7.05 0.44
N LEU A 61 6.81 6.48 0.72
CA LEU A 61 6.38 5.22 0.12
C LEU A 61 6.23 5.37 -1.41
N SER A 62 5.72 6.50 -1.91
CA SER A 62 5.66 6.77 -3.35
C SER A 62 7.03 6.65 -4.01
N ILE A 63 8.05 7.27 -3.40
CA ILE A 63 9.43 7.22 -3.89
C ILE A 63 9.93 5.77 -3.91
N ALA A 64 9.72 5.01 -2.82
CA ALA A 64 10.16 3.61 -2.76
C ALA A 64 9.48 2.73 -3.82
N VAL A 65 8.18 2.93 -4.06
CA VAL A 65 7.44 2.21 -5.10
C VAL A 65 7.99 2.55 -6.49
N GLN A 66 8.22 3.82 -6.80
CA GLN A 66 8.80 4.24 -8.08
C GLN A 66 10.20 3.67 -8.28
N GLU A 67 11.07 3.82 -7.29
CA GLU A 67 12.44 3.32 -7.33
C GLU A 67 12.47 1.79 -7.44
N SER A 68 11.54 1.07 -6.80
CA SER A 68 11.51 -0.39 -6.86
C SER A 68 11.43 -0.94 -8.28
N GLY A 69 10.87 -0.18 -9.22
CA GLY A 69 10.62 -0.62 -10.60
C GLY A 69 9.50 -1.65 -10.73
N VAL A 70 8.77 -1.96 -9.64
CA VAL A 70 7.64 -2.88 -9.67
C VAL A 70 6.46 -2.20 -10.39
N PRO A 71 5.84 -2.83 -11.41
CA PRO A 71 4.69 -2.27 -12.07
C PRO A 71 3.54 -1.99 -11.09
N ARG A 72 2.90 -0.82 -11.19
CA ARG A 72 1.84 -0.41 -10.26
C ARG A 72 0.70 -1.43 -10.20
N GLN A 73 0.32 -2.03 -11.33
CA GLN A 73 -0.74 -3.03 -11.41
C GLN A 73 -0.43 -4.34 -10.67
N ASP A 74 0.84 -4.60 -10.34
CA ASP A 74 1.25 -5.76 -9.58
C ASP A 74 1.21 -5.52 -8.07
N LEU A 75 1.00 -4.28 -7.64
CA LEU A 75 0.93 -3.87 -6.24
C LEU A 75 -0.52 -3.79 -5.76
N TRP A 76 -0.73 -4.23 -4.53
CA TRP A 76 -1.92 -3.98 -3.74
C TRP A 76 -1.58 -2.95 -2.67
N LEU A 77 -2.10 -1.73 -2.81
CA LEU A 77 -1.86 -0.63 -1.89
C LEU A 77 -3.11 -0.36 -1.05
N THR A 78 -2.93 -0.47 0.27
CA THR A 78 -3.95 -0.17 1.27
C THR A 78 -3.58 1.09 2.04
N THR A 79 -4.49 2.05 2.16
CA THR A 79 -4.37 3.16 3.14
C THR A 79 -5.63 3.25 4.01
N LYS A 80 -5.62 4.14 5.00
CA LYS A 80 -6.71 4.29 5.97
C LYS A 80 -7.08 5.75 6.16
N LEU A 81 -8.38 6.00 6.21
CA LEU A 81 -8.97 7.28 6.54
C LEU A 81 -8.87 7.55 8.04
N TRP A 82 -8.57 8.79 8.40
CA TRP A 82 -8.55 9.23 9.79
C TRP A 82 -9.97 9.65 10.24
N PRO A 83 -10.36 9.49 11.53
CA PRO A 83 -11.72 9.79 11.98
C PRO A 83 -12.20 11.21 11.69
N GLY A 84 -11.29 12.19 11.66
CA GLY A 84 -11.60 13.57 11.27
C GLY A 84 -12.05 13.74 9.80
N GLU A 85 -11.99 12.68 9.00
CA GLU A 85 -12.28 12.70 7.55
C GLU A 85 -13.46 11.81 7.19
N TYR A 86 -14.22 11.36 8.18
CA TYR A 86 -15.43 10.57 7.96
C TYR A 86 -16.55 11.44 7.40
N GLY A 87 -17.37 10.82 6.56
CA GLY A 87 -18.46 11.48 5.84
C GLY A 87 -18.18 11.53 4.34
N TYR A 88 -19.24 11.47 3.55
CA TYR A 88 -19.17 11.22 2.11
C TYR A 88 -18.19 12.12 1.35
N THR A 89 -18.32 13.43 1.51
CA THR A 89 -17.47 14.41 0.81
C THR A 89 -16.04 14.42 1.35
N ALA A 90 -15.90 14.37 2.68
CA ALA A 90 -14.61 14.39 3.36
C ALA A 90 -13.78 13.15 3.01
N SER A 91 -14.39 11.95 3.07
CA SER A 91 -13.73 10.69 2.77
C SER A 91 -13.29 10.61 1.31
N LYS A 92 -14.13 11.06 0.36
CA LYS A 92 -13.74 11.15 -1.05
C LYS A 92 -12.54 12.08 -1.27
N LYS A 93 -12.50 13.22 -0.57
CA LYS A 93 -11.36 14.14 -0.64
C LYS A 93 -10.11 13.49 -0.06
N ALA A 94 -10.22 12.89 1.12
CA ALA A 94 -9.11 12.22 1.79
C ALA A 94 -8.51 11.08 0.94
N CYS A 95 -9.34 10.27 0.28
CA CYS A 95 -8.85 9.24 -0.66
C CYS A 95 -8.04 9.85 -1.80
N ARG A 96 -8.53 10.94 -2.43
CA ARG A 96 -7.79 11.64 -3.49
C ARG A 96 -6.48 12.25 -2.99
N ASP A 97 -6.50 12.83 -1.80
CA ASP A 97 -5.30 13.40 -1.19
C ASP A 97 -4.25 12.30 -0.91
N SER A 98 -4.67 11.11 -0.45
CA SER A 98 -3.78 9.95 -0.30
C SER A 98 -3.26 9.44 -1.64
N CYS A 99 -4.10 9.32 -2.67
CA CYS A 99 -3.66 9.01 -4.04
C CYS A 99 -2.58 9.98 -4.52
N SER A 100 -2.76 11.29 -4.28
CA SER A 100 -1.79 12.33 -4.62
C SER A 100 -0.46 12.15 -3.90
N ARG A 101 -0.48 11.87 -2.58
CA ARG A 101 0.75 11.64 -1.80
C ARG A 101 1.47 10.36 -2.21
N LEU A 102 0.72 9.30 -2.49
CA LEU A 102 1.25 8.02 -2.96
C LEU A 102 1.68 8.05 -4.44
N GLY A 103 1.32 9.11 -5.19
CA GLY A 103 1.64 9.24 -6.61
C GLY A 103 0.92 8.20 -7.48
N VAL A 104 -0.32 7.84 -7.12
CA VAL A 104 -1.12 6.81 -7.82
C VAL A 104 -2.50 7.33 -8.17
N GLU A 105 -3.11 6.78 -9.21
CA GLU A 105 -4.48 7.17 -9.61
C GLU A 105 -5.56 6.48 -8.78
N TYR A 106 -5.24 5.30 -8.22
CA TYR A 106 -6.18 4.47 -7.49
C TYR A 106 -5.51 3.70 -6.35
N LEU A 107 -6.35 3.23 -5.43
CA LEU A 107 -6.00 2.35 -4.32
C LEU A 107 -6.88 1.10 -4.42
N GLU A 108 -6.32 -0.07 -4.16
CA GLU A 108 -7.08 -1.32 -4.13
C GLU A 108 -8.07 -1.33 -2.97
N THR A 109 -7.70 -0.72 -1.85
CA THR A 109 -8.58 -0.65 -0.68
C THR A 109 -8.26 0.54 0.24
N THR A 110 -9.32 1.10 0.81
CA THR A 110 -9.28 2.11 1.87
C THR A 110 -10.12 1.61 3.04
N SER A 111 -9.56 1.62 4.25
CA SER A 111 -10.32 1.30 5.47
C SER A 111 -10.41 2.50 6.42
N THR A 112 -11.24 2.39 7.44
CA THR A 112 -11.37 3.39 8.50
C THR A 112 -10.54 2.95 9.71
N THR A 113 -9.83 3.87 10.35
CA THR A 113 -9.12 3.56 11.61
C THR A 113 -10.08 3.66 12.79
N ARG A 114 -10.08 2.68 13.68
CA ARG A 114 -10.80 2.80 14.96
C ARG A 114 -10.00 3.62 15.96
#